data_AF-A0A5C6A3F7-F1
#
_entry.id   AF-A0A5C6A3F7-F1
#
_cell.length_a   1.000
_cell.length_b   1.000
_cell.length_c   1.000
_cell.angle_alpha   90.00
_cell.angle_beta   90.00
_cell.angle_gamma   90.00
#
_symmetry.space_group_name_H-M   'P 1'
#
loop_
_entity.id
_entity.type
_entity.pdbx_description
1 polymer ?
#
loop_
_entity_poly.entity_id
_entity_poly.type
_entity_poly.pdbx_seq_one_letter_code
_entity_poly.pdbx_strand_id
1 'polypeptide(L)'
;MNTLSVETPNYVLLDEDHQRIGPSLLPIHPSGECVAVYGFTDKQPYDAYCSHTKEELTPYPLVKCFLQDQLALPGNVVRLIVIDPVDQSETPLRAATMSAVLTALEKRSDHVTLSHRLIWCEPSRAYRVEAISSGAAKH
;
A
#
# COMPACT_ATOMS: atom_id res chain seq x y z
N MET A 1 9.54 15.80 -15.73
CA MET A 1 9.04 15.49 -14.37
C MET A 1 8.26 14.20 -14.49
N ASN A 2 8.82 13.05 -14.10
CA ASN A 2 8.08 11.79 -14.13
C ASN A 2 7.46 11.57 -12.75
N THR A 3 6.25 12.08 -12.54
CA THR A 3 5.38 11.56 -11.48
C THR A 3 5.11 10.10 -11.78
N LEU A 4 5.60 9.20 -10.93
CA LEU A 4 5.30 7.78 -11.06
C LEU A 4 3.85 7.57 -10.64
N SER A 5 2.98 7.31 -11.62
CA SER A 5 1.62 6.85 -11.38
C SER A 5 1.49 5.38 -11.72
N VAL A 6 0.59 4.70 -11.04
CA VAL A 6 0.19 3.32 -11.29
C VAL A 6 -1.32 3.27 -11.41
N GLU A 7 -1.86 2.18 -11.93
CA GLU A 7 -3.31 1.99 -11.97
C GLU A 7 -3.89 2.05 -10.55
N THR A 8 -5.11 2.58 -10.43
CA THR A 8 -5.79 2.69 -9.15
C THR A 8 -6.16 1.28 -8.67
N PRO A 9 -5.73 0.86 -7.47
CA PRO A 9 -6.06 -0.47 -6.96
C PRO A 9 -7.56 -0.62 -6.76
N ASN A 10 -8.11 -1.75 -7.23
CA ASN A 10 -9.53 -2.11 -7.14
C ASN A 10 -9.79 -3.16 -6.06
N TYR A 11 -8.75 -3.79 -5.50
CA TYR A 11 -8.86 -4.80 -4.46
C TYR A 11 -7.86 -4.50 -3.33
N VAL A 12 -8.22 -4.82 -2.09
CA VAL A 12 -7.27 -4.95 -0.97
C VAL A 12 -7.21 -6.39 -0.49
N LEU A 13 -6.10 -6.74 0.14
CA LEU A 13 -5.92 -8.03 0.77
C LEU A 13 -6.33 -7.98 2.25
N LEU A 14 -7.33 -8.79 2.60
CA LEU A 14 -7.77 -9.00 3.98
C LEU A 14 -7.64 -10.49 4.32
N ASP A 15 -7.49 -10.81 5.61
CA ASP A 15 -7.57 -12.17 6.12
C ASP A 15 -9.04 -12.62 6.34
N GLU A 16 -9.22 -13.85 6.81
CA GLU A 16 -10.55 -14.43 7.11
C GLU A 16 -11.32 -13.63 8.18
N ASP A 17 -10.61 -12.96 9.09
CA ASP A 17 -11.15 -12.11 10.16
C ASP A 17 -11.33 -10.64 9.71
N HIS A 18 -11.26 -10.37 8.41
CA HIS A 18 -11.33 -9.03 7.79
C HIS A 18 -10.26 -8.05 8.30
N GLN A 19 -9.16 -8.56 8.84
CA GLN A 19 -8.00 -7.76 9.18
C GLN A 19 -7.16 -7.51 7.92
N ARG A 20 -6.58 -6.32 7.86
CA ARG A 20 -5.71 -5.92 6.76
C ARG A 20 -4.47 -6.83 6.70
N ILE A 21 -4.15 -7.31 5.51
CA ILE A 21 -2.87 -7.99 5.25
C ILE A 21 -1.94 -7.01 4.56
N GLY A 22 -0.76 -6.83 5.13
CA GLY A 22 0.25 -5.90 4.63
C GLY A 22 1.65 -6.26 5.12
N PRO A 23 2.68 -5.63 4.53
CA PRO A 23 4.05 -5.88 4.95
C PRO A 23 4.28 -5.34 6.37
N SER A 24 5.17 -6.00 7.11
CA SER A 24 5.66 -5.48 8.39
C SER A 24 6.47 -4.20 8.14
N LEU A 25 6.09 -3.10 8.78
CA LEU A 25 6.75 -1.80 8.62
C LEU A 25 7.55 -1.42 9.85
N LEU A 26 8.69 -0.77 9.61
CA LEU A 26 9.42 -0.07 10.66
C LEU A 26 8.68 1.22 11.05
N PRO A 27 8.64 1.57 12.34
CA PRO A 27 8.11 2.85 12.79
C PRO A 27 8.84 4.01 12.11
N ILE A 28 8.10 4.96 11.54
CA ILE A 28 8.69 6.13 10.87
C ILE A 28 9.21 7.12 11.92
N HIS A 29 8.52 7.23 13.06
CA HIS A 29 8.89 8.07 14.20
C HIS A 29 8.46 7.42 15.51
N PRO A 30 9.08 7.77 16.66
CA PRO A 30 8.70 7.22 17.97
C PRO A 30 7.24 7.50 18.39
N SER A 31 6.54 8.43 17.72
CA SER A 31 5.12 8.74 17.94
C SER A 31 4.23 8.57 16.70
N GLY A 32 4.81 8.12 15.58
CA GLY A 32 4.12 7.99 14.30
C GLY A 32 4.01 6.53 13.90
N GLU A 33 2.80 5.99 13.98
CA GLU A 33 2.52 4.66 13.44
C GLU A 33 2.42 4.73 11.92
N CYS A 34 2.94 3.72 11.23
CA CYS A 34 2.72 3.56 9.80
C CYS A 34 2.17 2.17 9.56
N VAL A 35 1.18 2.11 8.68
CA VAL A 35 0.47 0.90 8.35
C VAL A 35 0.30 0.80 6.85
N ALA A 36 0.47 -0.39 6.32
CA ALA A 36 0.24 -0.69 4.92
C ALA A 36 -0.74 -1.86 4.79
N VAL A 37 -1.46 -1.86 3.68
CA VAL A 37 -2.25 -3.00 3.20
C VAL A 37 -1.82 -3.28 1.77
N TYR A 38 -1.81 -4.55 1.36
CA TYR A 38 -1.62 -4.90 -0.05
C TYR A 38 -2.88 -4.58 -0.83
N GLY A 39 -2.71 -3.96 -1.99
CA GLY A 39 -3.77 -3.62 -2.92
C GLY A 39 -3.40 -4.04 -4.33
N PHE A 40 -4.41 -4.43 -5.09
CA PHE A 40 -4.26 -4.97 -6.45
C PHE A 40 -5.14 -4.22 -7.42
N THR A 41 -4.59 -3.93 -8.59
CA THR A 41 -5.27 -3.21 -9.68
C THR A 41 -6.26 -4.11 -10.41
N ASP A 42 -5.90 -5.38 -10.60
CA ASP A 42 -6.76 -6.39 -11.21
C ASP A 42 -6.49 -7.79 -10.62
N LYS A 43 -7.21 -8.80 -11.10
CA LYS A 43 -7.04 -10.20 -10.75
C LYS A 43 -5.66 -10.74 -11.14
N GLN A 44 -5.08 -10.31 -12.25
CA GLN A 44 -3.78 -10.84 -12.70
C GLN A 44 -2.64 -10.61 -11.70
N PRO A 45 -2.39 -9.38 -11.18
CA PRO A 45 -1.36 -9.17 -10.15
C PRO A 45 -1.73 -9.86 -8.83
N TYR A 46 -3.01 -9.97 -8.51
CA TYR A 46 -3.48 -10.73 -7.35
C TYR A 46 -3.14 -12.24 -7.46
N ASP A 47 -3.47 -12.87 -8.58
CA ASP A 47 -3.19 -14.29 -8.84
C ASP A 47 -1.68 -14.55 -8.83
N ALA A 48 -0.88 -13.62 -9.37
CA ALA A 48 0.57 -13.68 -9.32
C ALA A 48 1.07 -13.69 -7.87
N TYR A 49 0.61 -12.76 -7.03
CA TYR A 49 0.95 -12.74 -5.61
C TYR A 49 0.55 -14.03 -4.90
N CYS A 50 -0.68 -14.50 -5.12
CA CYS A 50 -1.19 -15.73 -4.51
C CYS A 50 -0.39 -16.96 -4.89
N SER A 51 0.17 -17.03 -6.10
CA SER A 51 1.03 -18.14 -6.52
C SER A 51 2.32 -18.29 -5.69
N HIS A 52 2.73 -17.22 -5.00
CA HIS A 52 3.89 -17.19 -4.11
C HIS A 52 3.53 -17.40 -2.64
N THR A 53 2.24 -17.42 -2.28
CA THR A 53 1.78 -17.65 -0.90
C THR A 53 1.07 -19.01 -0.78
N LYS A 54 1.11 -19.62 0.39
CA LYS A 54 0.34 -20.84 0.70
C LYS A 54 -0.96 -20.55 1.43
N GLU A 55 -1.26 -19.28 1.67
CA GLU A 55 -2.40 -18.85 2.46
C GLU A 55 -3.62 -18.68 1.55
N GLU A 56 -4.79 -19.04 2.05
CA GLU A 56 -6.07 -18.78 1.38
C GLU A 56 -6.42 -17.30 1.56
N LEU A 57 -5.82 -16.48 0.71
CA LEU A 57 -6.10 -15.06 0.65
C LEU A 57 -7.36 -14.83 -0.16
N THR A 58 -8.14 -13.81 0.20
CA THR A 58 -9.32 -13.41 -0.56
C THR A 58 -9.15 -11.97 -1.03
N PRO A 59 -9.28 -11.68 -2.34
CA PRO A 59 -9.25 -10.31 -2.80
C PRO A 59 -10.56 -9.65 -2.36
N TYR A 60 -10.46 -8.66 -1.50
CA TYR A 60 -11.62 -7.89 -1.08
C TYR A 60 -11.79 -6.70 -2.02
N PRO A 61 -12.90 -6.59 -2.76
CA PRO A 61 -13.18 -5.42 -3.60
C PRO A 61 -12.97 -4.16 -2.77
N LEU A 62 -12.18 -3.24 -3.28
CA LEU A 62 -11.76 -2.05 -2.57
C LEU A 62 -12.96 -1.10 -2.51
N VAL A 63 -13.77 -1.30 -1.49
CA VAL A 63 -14.96 -0.49 -1.28
C VAL A 63 -14.49 0.86 -0.77
N LYS A 64 -14.94 1.95 -1.40
CA LYS A 64 -14.72 3.32 -0.91
C LYS A 64 -14.96 3.46 0.59
N CYS A 65 -15.98 2.75 1.10
CA CYS A 65 -16.30 2.65 2.52
C CYS A 65 -15.12 2.15 3.36
N PHE A 66 -14.40 1.09 2.95
CA PHE A 66 -13.23 0.60 3.69
C PHE A 66 -12.16 1.69 3.83
N LEU A 67 -11.83 2.40 2.75
CA LEU A 67 -10.85 3.49 2.82
C LEU A 67 -11.34 4.64 3.70
N GLN A 68 -12.61 5.00 3.59
CA GLN A 68 -13.23 6.04 4.41
C GLN A 68 -13.21 5.67 5.90
N ASP A 69 -13.56 4.44 6.24
CA ASP A 69 -13.54 3.93 7.61
C ASP A 69 -12.11 3.94 8.16
N GLN A 70 -11.14 3.47 7.38
CA GLN A 70 -9.73 3.51 7.78
C GLN A 70 -9.23 4.94 7.99
N LEU A 71 -9.63 5.89 7.14
CA LEU A 71 -9.23 7.30 7.26
C LEU A 71 -9.98 8.05 8.36
N ALA A 72 -11.16 7.58 8.77
CA ALA A 72 -11.94 8.13 9.87
C ALA A 72 -11.41 7.71 11.25
N LEU A 73 -10.63 6.64 11.33
CA LEU A 73 -10.00 6.19 12.57
C LEU A 73 -9.01 7.26 13.10
N PRO A 74 -9.15 7.69 14.36
CA PRO A 74 -8.28 8.70 14.94
C PRO A 74 -6.84 8.20 15.08
N GLY A 75 -5.90 9.13 15.02
CA GLY A 75 -4.47 8.86 15.22
C GLY A 75 -3.61 9.50 14.14
N ASN A 76 -2.37 9.85 14.49
CA ASN A 76 -1.38 10.34 13.54
C ASN A 76 -0.70 9.17 12.82
N VAL A 77 -1.50 8.39 12.10
CA VAL A 77 -1.06 7.16 11.44
C VAL A 77 -0.91 7.39 9.94
N VAL A 78 0.27 7.08 9.39
CA VAL A 78 0.48 7.08 7.94
C VAL A 78 -0.10 5.79 7.37
N ARG A 79 -1.17 5.91 6.58
CA ARG A 79 -1.90 4.78 5.99
C ARG A 79 -1.59 4.64 4.51
N LEU A 80 -0.96 3.52 4.15
CA LEU A 80 -0.46 3.23 2.81
C LEU A 80 -1.18 2.03 2.19
N ILE A 81 -1.21 2.01 0.86
CA ILE A 81 -1.58 0.86 0.05
C ILE A 81 -0.37 0.51 -0.80
N VAL A 82 0.15 -0.70 -0.63
CA VAL A 82 1.19 -1.28 -1.49
C VAL A 82 0.51 -1.83 -2.74
N ILE A 83 0.93 -1.37 -3.91
CA ILE A 83 0.22 -1.62 -5.17
C ILE A 83 0.95 -2.69 -5.98
N ASP A 84 0.20 -3.75 -6.32
CA ASP A 84 0.63 -4.88 -7.14
C ASP A 84 1.98 -5.47 -6.71
N PRO A 85 2.12 -5.88 -5.44
CA PRO A 85 3.28 -6.68 -5.02
C PRO A 85 3.28 -8.02 -5.76
N VAL A 86 4.44 -8.48 -6.20
CA VAL A 86 4.64 -9.83 -6.76
C VAL A 86 4.83 -10.85 -5.63
N ASP A 87 5.49 -10.45 -4.54
CA ASP A 87 5.70 -11.30 -3.37
C ASP A 87 5.89 -10.48 -2.08
N GLN A 88 5.96 -11.17 -0.93
CA GLN A 88 6.10 -10.55 0.40
C GLN A 88 7.49 -9.95 0.69
N SER A 89 8.50 -10.33 -0.11
CA SER A 89 9.90 -9.93 0.00
C SER A 89 10.37 -8.99 -1.11
N GLU A 90 9.50 -8.68 -2.08
CA GLU A 90 9.81 -7.83 -3.21
C GLU A 90 10.34 -6.49 -2.70
N THR A 91 11.42 -6.02 -3.32
CA THR A 91 12.05 -4.76 -2.96
C THR A 91 12.52 -4.04 -4.22
N PRO A 92 12.11 -2.79 -4.45
CA PRO A 92 11.24 -1.97 -3.60
C PRO A 92 9.74 -2.25 -3.81
N LEU A 93 8.94 -2.27 -2.74
CA LEU A 93 7.48 -2.23 -2.92
C LEU A 93 7.03 -0.79 -3.20
N ARG A 94 6.08 -0.63 -4.12
CA ARG A 94 5.51 0.66 -4.51
C ARG A 94 4.25 0.94 -3.70
N ALA A 95 4.12 2.15 -3.17
CA ALA A 95 2.96 2.51 -2.34
C ALA A 95 2.40 3.91 -2.62
N ALA A 96 1.08 4.02 -2.45
CA ALA A 96 0.33 5.27 -2.43
C ALA A 96 -0.35 5.45 -1.06
N THR A 97 -0.74 6.67 -0.70
CA THR A 97 -1.54 6.88 0.52
C THR A 97 -2.98 6.40 0.28
N MET A 98 -3.63 5.89 1.33
CA MET A 98 -5.06 5.54 1.27
C MET A 98 -5.92 6.73 0.81
N SER A 99 -5.55 7.95 1.21
CA SER A 99 -6.24 9.19 0.79
C SER A 99 -6.11 9.48 -0.70
N ALA A 100 -4.95 9.22 -1.31
CA ALA A 100 -4.73 9.42 -2.73
C ALA A 100 -5.53 8.40 -3.55
N VAL A 101 -5.57 7.14 -3.11
CA VAL A 101 -6.38 6.09 -3.75
C VAL A 101 -7.87 6.41 -3.62
N LEU A 102 -8.34 6.82 -2.43
CA LEU A 102 -9.74 7.22 -2.26
C LEU A 102 -10.11 8.37 -3.19
N THR A 103 -9.25 9.39 -3.29
CA THR A 103 -9.44 10.53 -4.19
C THR A 103 -9.51 10.07 -5.66
N ALA A 104 -8.64 9.15 -6.08
CA ALA A 104 -8.65 8.59 -7.43
C ALA A 104 -9.97 7.85 -7.70
N LEU A 105 -10.45 7.03 -6.77
CA LEU A 105 -11.73 6.32 -6.88
C LEU A 105 -12.94 7.26 -6.90
N GLU A 106 -12.92 8.34 -6.11
CA GLU A 106 -13.96 9.36 -6.11
C GLU A 106 -14.03 10.10 -7.44
N LYS A 107 -12.87 10.42 -8.00
CA LYS A 107 -12.73 11.09 -9.30
C LYS A 107 -12.87 10.15 -10.51
N ARG A 108 -13.02 8.84 -10.28
CA ARG A 108 -12.97 7.80 -11.33
C ARG A 108 -11.71 7.91 -12.19
N SER A 109 -10.59 8.17 -11.52
CA SER A 109 -9.28 8.21 -12.17
C SER A 109 -8.69 6.81 -12.21
N ASP A 110 -8.27 6.40 -13.40
CA ASP A 110 -7.63 5.10 -13.62
C ASP A 110 -6.25 5.01 -12.98
N HIS A 111 -5.67 6.14 -12.55
CA HIS A 111 -4.31 6.19 -12.03
C HIS A 111 -4.22 6.91 -10.69
N VAL A 112 -3.34 6.41 -9.83
CA VAL A 112 -2.94 7.04 -8.57
C VAL A 112 -1.45 7.35 -8.57
N THR A 113 -1.06 8.49 -8.01
CA THR A 113 0.34 8.87 -7.86
C THR A 113 0.98 8.08 -6.71
N LEU A 114 2.12 7.45 -6.99
CA LEU A 114 2.95 6.85 -5.95
C LEU A 114 3.58 7.94 -5.08
N SER A 115 3.54 7.71 -3.78
CA SER A 115 4.07 8.66 -2.78
C SER A 115 5.17 8.05 -1.92
N HIS A 116 5.22 6.72 -1.82
CA HIS A 116 6.14 6.01 -0.96
C HIS A 116 6.69 4.77 -1.65
N ARG A 117 7.89 4.39 -1.26
CA ARG A 117 8.47 3.09 -1.55
C ARG A 117 8.89 2.44 -0.24
N LEU A 118 8.76 1.12 -0.17
CA LEU A 118 9.14 0.34 0.99
C LEU A 118 10.41 -0.43 0.63
N ILE A 119 11.45 -0.25 1.42
CA ILE A 119 12.74 -0.92 1.23
C ILE A 119 12.91 -1.96 2.33
N TRP A 120 13.09 -3.22 1.96
CA TRP A 120 13.31 -4.29 2.91
C TRP A 120 14.58 -4.03 3.73
N CYS A 121 14.50 -4.31 5.04
CA CYS A 121 15.59 -4.15 5.97
C CYS A 121 15.84 -5.48 6.68
N GLU A 122 16.81 -6.24 6.18
CA GLU A 122 17.19 -7.57 6.67
C GLU A 122 17.39 -7.64 8.18
N PRO A 123 18.11 -6.70 8.84
CA PRO A 123 18.32 -6.77 10.29
C PRO A 123 17.04 -6.76 11.12
N SER A 124 16.00 -6.06 10.62
CA SER A 124 14.72 -5.92 11.33
C SER A 124 13.63 -6.83 10.78
N ARG A 125 13.88 -7.51 9.64
CA ARG A 125 12.90 -8.30 8.88
C ARG A 125 11.60 -7.53 8.64
N ALA A 126 11.74 -6.24 8.33
CA ALA A 126 10.64 -5.31 8.13
C ALA A 126 11.03 -4.27 7.08
N TYR A 127 10.03 -3.62 6.50
CA TYR A 127 10.23 -2.59 5.48
C TYR A 127 10.41 -1.20 6.11
N ARG A 128 11.43 -0.48 5.66
CA ARG A 128 11.57 0.96 5.88
C ARG A 128 10.75 1.71 4.84
N VAL A 129 9.87 2.59 5.31
CA VAL A 129 9.07 3.47 4.45
C VAL A 129 9.92 4.68 4.05
N GLU A 130 10.05 4.93 2.76
CA GLU A 130 10.70 6.11 2.21
C GLU A 130 9.70 6.88 1.35
N ALA A 131 9.57 8.19 1.59
CA ALA A 131 8.82 9.04 0.67
C ALA A 131 9.53 9.07 -0.68
N ILE A 132 8.76 8.91 -1.76
CA ILE A 132 9.23 9.17 -3.12
C ILE A 132 9.26 10.68 -3.25
N SER A 133 10.36 11.29 -2.81
CA SER A 133 10.57 12.71 -2.99
C SER A 133 10.68 13.01 -4.48
N SER A 134 9.74 13.80 -5.00
CA SER A 134 10.02 14.61 -6.18
C SER A 134 11.17 15.53 -5.79
N GLY A 135 12.38 15.24 -6.28
CA GLY A 135 13.63 15.80 -5.78
C GLY A 135 13.56 17.29 -5.44
N ALA A 136 13.77 17.59 -4.16
CA ALA A 136 14.31 18.86 -3.71
C ALA A 136 15.55 18.57 -2.86
N ALA A 137 16.58 18.02 -3.51
CA ALA A 137 17.93 18.12 -2.97
C ALA A 137 18.38 19.58 -3.17
N LYS A 138 18.21 20.40 -2.14
CA LYS A 138 19.05 21.59 -1.94
C LYS A 138 20.10 21.22 -0.91
N HIS A 139 21.36 21.19 -1.30
CA HIS A 139 22.49 21.74 -0.55
C HIS A 139 23.49 22.26 -1.57
#